data_AF-A0AAV3ZNV3-F1
#
_entry.id   AF-A0AAV3ZNV3-F1
#
_cell.length_a   1.000
_cell.length_b   1.000
_cell.length_c   1.000
_cell.angle_alpha   90.00
_cell.angle_beta   90.00
_cell.angle_gamma   90.00
#
_symmetry.space_group_name_H-M   'P 1'
#
loop_
_entity.id
_entity.type
_entity.pdbx_description
1 polymer ?
#
loop_
_entity_poly.entity_id
_entity_poly.type
_entity_poly.pdbx_seq_one_letter_code
_entity_poly.pdbx_strand_id
1 'polypeptide(L)'
;MDDSASNMTKHALPYQRQFLYTSWILTTSWPCILVFGLFANVTNIIIFLKAGVKDNVTTLLLSLSVSDLIFLCLLSPRVCALIIWHYAPDWQWPFSRTFVDSLFYWPAYTFYAFSSYISVWLGVTRCACVAMPCSSNLYSPKAGP
;
A
#
# COMPACT_ATOMS: atom_id res chain seq x y z
N MET A 1 40.60 -30.66 -17.31
CA MET A 1 39.97 -30.59 -15.96
C MET A 1 39.07 -29.36 -15.94
N ASP A 2 38.31 -29.17 -17.03
CA ASP A 2 37.73 -27.88 -17.45
C ASP A 2 36.23 -27.99 -17.76
N ASP A 3 35.70 -29.22 -17.81
CA ASP A 3 34.28 -29.49 -18.08
C ASP A 3 33.38 -29.37 -16.84
N SER A 4 33.97 -29.28 -15.64
CA SER A 4 33.20 -29.09 -14.40
C SER A 4 32.84 -27.61 -14.16
N ALA A 5 33.61 -26.66 -14.68
CA ALA A 5 33.32 -25.22 -14.56
C ALA A 5 32.27 -24.75 -15.60
N SER A 6 32.22 -25.39 -16.78
CA SER A 6 31.26 -25.06 -17.85
C SER A 6 29.86 -25.64 -17.64
N ASN A 7 29.73 -26.64 -16.75
CA ASN A 7 28.44 -27.23 -16.40
C ASN A 7 27.77 -26.57 -15.19
N MET A 8 28.51 -25.80 -14.38
CA MET A 8 27.94 -25.06 -13.26
C MET A 8 27.29 -23.73 -13.69
N THR A 9 27.70 -23.16 -14.84
CA THR A 9 27.10 -21.96 -15.44
C THR A 9 25.83 -22.24 -16.25
N LYS A 10 25.54 -23.50 -16.57
CA LYS A 10 24.34 -23.90 -17.34
C LYS A 10 23.06 -24.02 -16.50
N HIS A 11 23.16 -23.98 -15.18
CA HIS A 11 22.01 -23.75 -14.30
C HIS A 11 21.66 -22.25 -14.17
N ALA A 12 21.78 -21.50 -15.28
CA ALA A 12 21.14 -20.20 -15.38
C ALA A 12 19.62 -20.43 -15.29
N LEU A 13 19.01 -20.04 -14.17
CA LEU A 13 17.57 -20.16 -13.95
C LEU A 13 16.84 -19.60 -15.18
N PRO A 14 15.91 -20.34 -15.82
CA PRO A 14 15.23 -19.91 -17.05
C PRO A 14 14.46 -18.59 -16.90
N TYR A 15 14.29 -18.13 -15.67
CA TYR A 15 13.59 -16.91 -15.28
C TYR A 15 14.47 -15.67 -15.09
N GLN A 16 15.80 -15.75 -15.18
CA GLN A 16 16.68 -14.60 -14.85
C GLN A 16 16.39 -13.37 -15.71
N ARG A 17 16.15 -13.56 -17.00
CA ARG A 17 15.84 -12.46 -17.93
C ARG A 17 14.54 -11.76 -17.55
N GLN A 18 13.49 -12.54 -17.25
CA GLN A 18 12.19 -12.00 -16.84
C GLN A 18 12.31 -11.26 -15.50
N PHE A 19 13.02 -11.83 -14.52
CA PHE A 19 13.27 -11.22 -13.23
C PHE A 19 13.97 -9.86 -13.35
N LEU A 20 14.97 -9.74 -14.22
CA LEU A 20 15.65 -8.48 -14.50
C LEU A 20 14.68 -7.46 -15.10
N TYR A 21 13.93 -7.80 -16.14
CA TYR A 21 12.94 -6.88 -16.73
C TYR A 21 11.90 -6.41 -15.72
N THR A 22 11.35 -7.31 -14.90
CA THR A 22 10.39 -6.95 -13.85
C THR A 22 11.04 -6.04 -12.80
N SER A 23 12.29 -6.32 -12.40
CA SER A 23 13.04 -5.48 -11.48
C SER A 23 13.21 -4.05 -12.00
N TRP A 24 13.62 -3.88 -13.27
CA TRP A 24 13.81 -2.57 -13.91
C TRP A 24 12.52 -1.73 -13.97
N ILE A 25 11.40 -2.38 -14.33
CA ILE A 25 10.09 -1.73 -14.38
C ILE A 25 9.64 -1.33 -12.97
N LEU A 26 9.78 -2.22 -12.00
CA LEU A 26 9.43 -1.96 -10.61
C LEU A 26 10.26 -0.81 -10.03
N THR A 27 11.60 -0.83 -10.15
CA THR A 27 12.47 0.21 -9.57
C THR A 27 12.19 1.59 -10.13
N THR A 28 11.76 1.70 -11.39
CA THR A 28 11.41 2.99 -12.02
C THR A 28 10.01 3.46 -11.62
N SER A 29 9.04 2.54 -11.52
CA SER A 29 7.64 2.89 -11.22
C SER A 29 7.39 3.19 -9.73
N TRP A 30 8.06 2.48 -8.82
CA TRP A 30 7.94 2.66 -7.37
C TRP A 30 8.12 4.10 -6.88
N PRO A 31 9.18 4.85 -7.24
CA PRO A 31 9.35 6.22 -6.77
C PRO A 31 8.25 7.16 -7.29
N CYS A 32 7.78 6.96 -8.53
CA CYS A 32 6.67 7.74 -9.07
C CYS A 32 5.38 7.52 -8.27
N ILE A 33 5.07 6.26 -7.93
CA ILE A 33 3.90 5.89 -7.12
C ILE A 33 4.03 6.46 -5.71
N LEU A 34 5.23 6.40 -5.11
CA LEU A 34 5.49 6.94 -3.77
C LEU A 34 5.24 8.45 -3.72
N VAL A 35 5.82 9.22 -4.64
CA VAL A 35 5.67 10.69 -4.66
C VAL A 35 4.23 11.09 -4.92
N PHE A 36 3.60 10.49 -5.93
CA PHE A 36 2.20 10.77 -6.26
C PHE A 36 1.26 10.39 -5.12
N GLY A 37 1.42 9.19 -4.58
CA GLY A 37 0.61 8.68 -3.48
C GLY A 37 0.78 9.50 -2.21
N LEU A 38 1.99 9.93 -1.88
CA LEU A 38 2.24 10.76 -0.70
C LEU A 38 1.57 12.13 -0.85
N PHE A 39 1.73 12.79 -2.00
CA PHE A 39 1.10 14.09 -2.26
C PHE A 39 -0.44 14.01 -2.25
N ALA A 40 -1.01 13.01 -2.91
CA ALA A 40 -2.45 12.80 -2.96
C ALA A 40 -3.03 12.53 -1.57
N ASN A 41 -2.44 11.61 -0.81
CA ASN A 41 -2.93 11.26 0.53
C ASN A 41 -2.77 12.41 1.53
N VAL A 42 -1.68 13.18 1.48
CA VAL A 42 -1.52 14.38 2.32
C VAL A 42 -2.58 15.42 1.99
N THR A 43 -2.83 15.68 0.70
CA THR A 43 -3.87 16.62 0.26
C THR A 43 -5.25 16.19 0.77
N ASN A 44 -5.57 14.89 0.64
CA ASN A 44 -6.82 14.33 1.14
C ASN A 44 -6.99 14.54 2.65
N ILE A 45 -5.94 14.26 3.44
CA ILE A 45 -5.96 14.49 4.90
C ILE A 45 -6.23 15.96 5.22
N ILE A 46 -5.54 16.90 4.56
CA ILE A 46 -5.72 18.35 4.79
C ILE A 46 -7.16 18.77 4.46
N ILE A 47 -7.70 18.30 3.33
CA ILE A 47 -9.07 18.61 2.92
C ILE A 47 -10.08 18.06 3.92
N PHE A 48 -9.94 16.80 4.36
CA PHE A 48 -10.87 16.19 5.31
C PHE A 48 -10.81 16.84 6.70
N LEU A 49 -9.61 17.21 7.17
CA LEU A 49 -9.45 17.94 8.42
C LEU A 49 -10.06 19.34 8.34
N LYS A 50 -9.91 20.03 7.19
CA LYS A 50 -10.50 21.36 6.96
C LYS A 50 -12.01 21.32 6.78
N ALA A 51 -12.54 20.27 6.17
CA ALA A 51 -13.98 20.09 5.96
C ALA A 51 -14.74 19.80 7.27
N GLY A 52 -14.05 19.29 8.30
CA GLY A 52 -14.65 18.89 9.56
C GLY A 52 -15.26 17.49 9.45
N VAL A 53 -14.73 16.56 10.24
CA VAL A 53 -15.18 15.16 10.24
C VAL A 53 -16.51 15.06 10.96
N LYS A 54 -17.62 15.10 10.20
CA LYS A 54 -18.98 15.07 10.75
C LYS A 54 -19.74 13.79 10.42
N ASP A 55 -19.37 13.14 9.32
CA ASP A 55 -20.04 11.94 8.81
C ASP A 55 -19.13 10.72 8.91
N ASN A 56 -19.72 9.55 9.23
CA ASN A 56 -19.00 8.27 9.28
C ASN A 56 -18.17 8.00 8.01
N VAL A 57 -18.67 8.42 6.85
CA VAL A 57 -17.99 8.27 5.56
C VAL A 57 -16.73 9.14 5.49
N THR A 58 -16.78 10.38 5.98
CA THR A 58 -15.62 11.28 6.00
C THR A 58 -14.53 10.78 6.95
N THR A 59 -14.90 10.20 8.08
CA THR A 59 -13.97 9.55 9.01
C THR A 59 -13.27 8.36 8.37
N LEU A 60 -14.02 7.51 7.64
CA LEU A 60 -13.46 6.37 6.93
C LEU A 60 -12.50 6.80 5.81
N LEU A 61 -12.85 7.82 5.04
CA LEU A 61 -11.97 8.36 3.99
C LEU A 61 -10.69 8.98 4.57
N LEU A 62 -10.78 9.69 5.69
CA LEU A 62 -9.62 10.20 6.42
C LEU A 62 -8.75 9.04 6.91
N SER A 63 -9.34 8.02 7.52
CA SER A 63 -8.64 6.82 7.99
C SER A 63 -7.96 6.07 6.85
N LEU A 64 -8.58 6.01 5.68
CA LEU A 64 -8.01 5.42 4.47
C LEU A 64 -6.75 6.18 4.04
N SER A 65 -6.85 7.51 3.89
CA SER A 65 -5.71 8.35 3.50
C SER A 65 -4.57 8.32 4.51
N VAL A 66 -4.86 8.26 5.82
CA VAL A 66 -3.84 8.07 6.86
C VAL A 66 -3.17 6.71 6.75
N SER A 67 -3.94 5.64 6.53
CA SER A 67 -3.42 4.28 6.39
C SER A 67 -2.51 4.15 5.16
N ASP A 68 -2.93 4.74 4.03
CA ASP A 68 -2.13 4.77 2.80
C ASP A 68 -0.85 5.59 2.98
N LEU A 69 -0.92 6.73 3.69
CA LEU A 69 0.26 7.54 3.99
C LEU A 69 1.27 6.76 4.85
N ILE A 70 0.81 6.08 5.91
CA ILE A 70 1.66 5.27 6.78
C ILE A 70 2.26 4.10 5.99
N PHE A 71 1.47 3.45 5.15
CA PHE A 71 1.95 2.39 4.25
C PHE A 71 3.08 2.89 3.35
N LEU A 72 2.90 4.02 2.66
CA LEU A 72 3.92 4.59 1.77
C LEU A 72 5.17 5.03 2.53
N CYS A 73 5.00 5.62 3.72
CA CYS A 73 6.12 6.00 4.61
C CYS A 73 6.93 4.78 5.04
N LEU A 74 6.27 3.70 5.47
CA LEU A 74 6.94 2.45 5.88
C LEU A 74 7.57 1.71 4.71
N LEU A 75 6.99 1.81 3.51
CA LEU A 75 7.55 1.18 2.32
C LEU A 75 8.75 1.95 1.75
N SER A 76 8.84 3.25 2.00
CA SER A 76 9.89 4.12 1.46
C SER A 76 11.32 3.65 1.72
N PRO A 77 11.74 3.19 2.93
CA PRO A 77 13.12 2.78 3.18
C PRO A 77 13.49 1.52 2.39
N ARG A 78 12.51 0.64 2.15
CA ARG A 78 12.69 -0.56 1.35
C ARG A 78 12.94 -0.22 -0.11
N VAL A 79 12.15 0.71 -0.67
CA VAL A 79 12.33 1.16 -2.05
C VAL A 79 13.68 1.89 -2.20
N CYS A 80 14.05 2.74 -1.25
CA CYS A 80 15.36 3.38 -1.24
C CYS A 80 16.51 2.37 -1.19
N ALA A 81 16.41 1.33 -0.33
CA ALA A 81 17.41 0.27 -0.26
C ALA A 81 17.55 -0.51 -1.58
N LEU A 82 16.43 -0.81 -2.25
CA LEU A 82 16.43 -1.47 -3.57
C LEU A 82 17.09 -0.60 -4.65
N ILE A 83 16.81 0.71 -4.67
CA ILE A 83 17.42 1.64 -5.62
C ILE A 83 18.93 1.77 -5.39
N ILE A 84 19.35 1.97 -4.14
CA ILE A 84 20.78 2.08 -3.79
C ILE A 84 21.52 0.80 -4.21
N TRP A 85 20.97 -0.38 -3.92
CA TRP A 85 21.58 -1.64 -4.32
C TRP A 85 21.72 -1.79 -5.84
N HIS A 86 20.73 -1.31 -6.60
CA HIS A 86 20.70 -1.49 -8.05
C HIS A 86 21.57 -0.48 -8.81
N TYR A 87 21.75 0.73 -8.27
CA TYR A 87 22.49 1.82 -8.92
C TYR A 87 23.87 2.10 -8.29
N ALA A 88 24.08 1.75 -7.03
CA ALA A 88 25.31 1.99 -6.28
C ALA A 88 25.68 0.76 -5.41
N PRO A 89 26.05 -0.37 -6.03
CA PRO A 89 26.35 -1.61 -5.32
C PRO A 89 27.57 -1.52 -4.38
N ASP A 90 28.49 -0.59 -4.65
CA ASP A 90 29.69 -0.37 -3.83
C ASP A 90 29.41 0.46 -2.56
N TRP A 91 28.19 1.01 -2.43
CA TRP A 91 27.81 1.79 -1.27
C TRP A 91 27.58 0.91 -0.05
N GLN A 92 28.42 1.07 0.98
CA GLN A 92 28.28 0.33 2.23
C GLN A 92 27.11 0.88 3.05
N TRP A 93 25.96 0.25 2.92
CA TRP A 93 24.79 0.57 3.72
C TRP A 93 24.96 0.04 5.16
N PRO A 94 24.73 0.86 6.20
CA PRO A 94 24.99 0.47 7.60
C PRO A 94 23.96 -0.52 8.16
N PHE A 95 22.82 -0.72 7.50
CA PHE A 95 21.76 -1.62 7.96
C PHE A 95 21.76 -2.95 7.22
N SER A 96 21.55 -4.05 7.95
CA SER A 96 21.31 -5.35 7.33
C SER A 96 20.01 -5.33 6.52
N ARG A 97 20.03 -5.90 5.31
CA ARG A 97 18.85 -6.03 4.45
C ARG A 97 17.69 -6.73 5.15
N THR A 98 18.00 -7.82 5.86
CA THR A 98 16.99 -8.59 6.62
C THR A 98 16.35 -7.75 7.71
N PHE A 99 17.09 -6.81 8.30
CA PHE A 99 16.57 -5.91 9.32
C PHE A 99 15.61 -4.90 8.71
N VAL A 100 15.97 -4.25 7.60
CA VAL A 100 15.09 -3.29 6.89
C VAL A 100 13.83 -4.00 6.38
N ASP A 101 13.97 -5.16 5.74
CA ASP A 101 12.81 -5.92 5.29
C ASP A 101 11.95 -6.34 6.50
N SER A 102 12.50 -6.94 7.56
CA SER A 102 11.67 -7.42 8.67
C SER A 102 10.97 -6.29 9.45
N LEU A 103 11.67 -5.18 9.70
CA LEU A 103 11.14 -4.09 10.51
C LEU A 103 10.10 -3.25 9.78
N PHE A 104 10.28 -3.02 8.47
CA PHE A 104 9.42 -2.11 7.71
C PHE A 104 8.38 -2.84 6.86
N TYR A 105 8.69 -4.05 6.34
CA TYR A 105 7.77 -4.79 5.47
C TYR A 105 6.55 -5.30 6.22
N TRP A 106 6.74 -5.86 7.42
CA TRP A 106 5.65 -6.43 8.21
C TRP A 106 4.60 -5.37 8.57
N PRO A 107 4.98 -4.22 9.17
CA PRO A 107 4.03 -3.15 9.43
C PRO A 107 3.41 -2.59 8.15
N ALA A 108 4.19 -2.40 7.07
CA ALA A 108 3.66 -1.93 5.80
C ALA A 108 2.57 -2.87 5.27
N TYR A 109 2.79 -4.18 5.31
CA TYR A 109 1.81 -5.17 4.89
C TYR A 109 0.52 -5.11 5.72
N THR A 110 0.64 -4.91 7.03
CA THR A 110 -0.52 -4.71 7.91
C THR A 110 -1.33 -3.46 7.53
N PHE A 111 -0.68 -2.32 7.29
CA PHE A 111 -1.39 -1.10 6.87
C PHE A 111 -2.03 -1.22 5.49
N TYR A 112 -1.40 -1.96 4.57
CA TYR A 112 -2.00 -2.30 3.28
C TYR A 112 -3.28 -3.13 3.46
N ALA A 113 -3.27 -4.13 4.35
CA ALA A 113 -4.45 -4.91 4.67
C ALA A 113 -5.56 -4.03 5.30
N PHE A 114 -5.21 -3.11 6.20
CA PHE A 114 -6.16 -2.14 6.76
C PHE A 114 -6.80 -1.25 5.69
N SER A 115 -6.00 -0.70 4.77
CA SER A 115 -6.50 0.11 3.65
C SER A 115 -7.48 -0.67 2.77
N SER A 116 -7.17 -1.94 2.48
CA SER A 116 -8.07 -2.82 1.74
C SER A 116 -9.40 -3.07 2.48
N TYR A 117 -9.34 -3.27 3.79
CA TYR A 117 -10.52 -3.48 4.63
C TYR A 117 -11.42 -2.24 4.67
N ILE A 118 -10.83 -1.05 4.85
CA ILE A 118 -11.56 0.23 4.84
C ILE A 118 -12.20 0.47 3.47
N SER A 119 -11.50 0.16 2.37
CA SER A 119 -12.02 0.31 1.01
C SER A 119 -13.24 -0.58 0.76
N VAL A 120 -13.19 -1.83 1.23
CA VAL A 120 -14.34 -2.75 1.16
C VAL A 120 -15.50 -2.21 2.00
N TRP A 121 -15.24 -1.76 3.22
CA TRP A 121 -16.26 -1.19 4.10
C TRP A 121 -16.94 0.04 3.48
N LEU A 122 -16.16 0.95 2.90
CA LEU A 122 -16.67 2.11 2.18
C LEU A 122 -17.60 1.68 1.04
N GLY A 123 -17.19 0.68 0.24
CA GLY A 123 -18.03 0.12 -0.82
C GLY A 123 -19.35 -0.42 -0.29
N VAL A 124 -19.30 -1.24 0.76
CA VAL A 124 -20.49 -1.82 1.41
C VAL A 124 -21.40 -0.73 1.95
N THR A 125 -20.88 0.29 2.64
CA THR A 125 -21.70 1.41 3.15
C THR A 125 -22.42 2.12 2.01
N ARG A 126 -21.74 2.43 0.90
CA ARG A 126 -22.36 3.13 -0.24
C ARG A 126 -23.45 2.29 -0.90
N CYS A 127 -23.23 0.97 -1.03
CA CYS A 127 -24.24 0.05 -1.56
C CYS A 127 -25.43 -0.09 -0.58
N ALA A 128 -25.17 -0.20 0.72
CA ALA A 128 -26.19 -0.31 1.75
C ALA A 128 -27.07 0.95 1.83
N CYS A 129 -26.50 2.14 1.66
CA CYS A 129 -27.26 3.39 1.62
C CYS A 129 -28.30 3.43 0.49
N VAL A 130 -28.07 2.73 -0.62
CA VAL A 130 -29.01 2.66 -1.76
C VAL A 130 -29.98 1.48 -1.60
N ALA A 131 -29.48 0.33 -1.15
CA ALA A 131 -30.27 -0.89 -1.02
C ALA A 131 -31.22 -0.88 0.19
N MET A 132 -30.84 -0.18 1.27
CA MET A 132 -31.63 -0.04 2.49
C MET A 132 -31.93 1.43 2.77
N PRO A 133 -32.85 2.06 2.01
CA PRO A 133 -33.41 3.34 2.43
C PRO A 133 -34.19 3.06 3.71
N CYS A 134 -33.60 3.37 4.86
CA CYS A 134 -34.25 3.19 6.15
C CYS A 134 -35.50 4.08 6.16
N SER A 135 -36.67 3.48 5.92
CA SER A 135 -37.92 4.21 5.98
C SER A 135 -38.17 4.57 7.45
N SER A 136 -38.17 5.86 7.76
CA SER A 136 -38.56 6.42 9.04
C SER A 136 -40.03 6.16 9.42
N ASN A 137 -40.74 5.29 8.69
CA ASN A 137 -42.14 4.94 8.89
C ASN A 137 -42.35 3.61 9.64
N LEU A 138 -41.29 2.84 9.94
CA LEU A 138 -41.43 1.54 10.64
C LEU A 138 -41.35 1.64 12.18
N TYR A 139 -41.09 2.82 12.75
CA TYR A 139 -41.05 3.05 14.21
C TYR A 139 -42.21 3.89 14.74
N SER A 140 -43.28 4.13 13.97
CA SER A 140 -44.52 4.63 14.57
C SER A 140 -45.35 3.42 15.01
N PRO A 141 -45.35 3.01 16.30
CA PRO A 141 -46.37 2.11 16.79
C PRO A 141 -47.70 2.82 16.54
N LYS A 142 -48.52 2.26 15.65
CA LYS A 142 -49.92 2.64 15.52
C LYS A 142 -50.54 2.51 16.91
N ALA A 143 -50.77 3.65 17.57
CA ALA A 143 -51.78 3.74 18.62
C ALA A 143 -53.12 3.44 17.93
N GLY A 144 -53.55 2.19 18.04
CA GLY A 144 -54.88 1.76 17.65
C GLY A 144 -55.94 2.35 18.59
N PRO A 145 -57.20 2.40 18.12
CA PRO A 145 -58.30 3.21 18.64
C PRO A 145 -58.76 2.86 20.07
#